data_AF-A0A7S3WRW5-F1
#
_entry.id   AF-A0A7S3WRW5-F1
#
_cell.length_a   1.000
_cell.length_b   1.000
_cell.length_c   1.000
_cell.angle_alpha   90.00
_cell.angle_beta   90.00
_cell.angle_gamma   90.00
#
_symmetry.space_group_name_H-M   'P 1'
#
loop_
_entity.id
_entity.type
_entity.pdbx_description
1 polymer ?
#
loop_
_entity_poly.entity_id
_entity_poly.type
_entity_poly.pdbx_seq_one_letter_code
_entity_poly.pdbx_strand_id
1 'polypeptide(L)'
;WATCKPECIAGGPDTSDKDSYPWTCKTLGPMTPGVQGWVQSQCASGWESCIDKACCRNVGETCFKQNDYFGTCKQACDTPGWNCGALGYKTPPPPIKGGKISPWVLDECALNNGDCTKSKCCIGVNT
;
A
#
# COMPACT_ATOMS: atom_id res chain seq x y z
N TRP A 1 -10.49 -22.13 5.97
CA TRP A 1 -10.77 -21.43 4.70
C TRP A 1 -10.66 -19.94 4.98
N ALA A 2 -10.12 -19.18 4.02
CA ALA A 2 -10.16 -17.73 3.99
C ALA A 2 -10.58 -17.24 2.61
N THR A 3 -11.31 -16.13 2.55
CA THR A 3 -11.79 -15.55 1.30
C THR A 3 -11.16 -14.19 1.05
N CYS A 4 -10.85 -13.91 -0.22
CA CYS A 4 -10.50 -12.56 -0.66
C CYS A 4 -11.69 -11.61 -0.55
N LYS A 5 -11.60 -10.65 0.39
CA LYS A 5 -12.60 -9.60 0.64
C LYS A 5 -11.92 -8.26 0.99
N PRO A 6 -12.51 -7.11 0.61
CA PRO A 6 -11.99 -5.80 1.00
C PRO A 6 -12.17 -5.50 2.49
N GLU A 7 -13.23 -6.05 3.09
CA GLU A 7 -13.63 -5.81 4.46
C GLU A 7 -13.99 -7.14 5.15
N CYS A 8 -13.80 -7.21 6.46
CA CYS A 8 -14.12 -8.38 7.26
C CYS A 8 -14.45 -7.94 8.70
N ILE A 9 -15.52 -8.50 9.28
CA ILE A 9 -15.96 -8.22 10.66
C ILE A 9 -15.63 -9.41 11.56
N ALA A 10 -14.71 -9.22 12.50
CA ALA A 10 -14.26 -10.29 13.39
C ALA A 10 -15.34 -10.67 14.41
N GLY A 11 -15.48 -11.97 14.68
CA GLY A 11 -16.38 -12.51 15.70
C GLY A 11 -17.84 -12.62 15.29
N GLY A 12 -18.21 -12.14 14.10
CA GLY A 12 -19.55 -12.27 13.53
C GLY A 12 -19.60 -13.24 12.34
N PRO A 13 -20.79 -13.76 12.00
CA PRO A 13 -20.99 -14.47 10.74
C PRO A 13 -20.91 -13.52 9.56
N ASP A 14 -20.34 -13.98 8.44
CA ASP A 14 -20.42 -13.27 7.16
C ASP A 14 -21.69 -13.71 6.43
N THR A 15 -22.55 -12.75 6.07
CA THR A 15 -23.86 -13.04 5.44
C THR A 15 -23.78 -13.58 4.02
N SER A 16 -22.60 -13.51 3.39
CA SER A 16 -22.32 -14.11 2.08
C SER A 16 -21.63 -15.46 2.16
N ASP A 17 -21.33 -15.93 3.38
CA ASP A 17 -20.85 -17.28 3.63
C ASP A 17 -22.02 -18.29 3.60
N LYS A 18 -21.72 -19.55 3.30
CA LYS A 18 -22.66 -20.66 3.34
C LYS A 18 -23.08 -21.04 4.75
N ASP A 19 -22.29 -20.69 5.76
CA ASP A 19 -22.54 -21.02 7.16
C ASP A 19 -22.38 -19.80 8.08
N SER A 20 -22.87 -19.94 9.31
CA SER A 20 -22.91 -18.86 10.30
C SER A 20 -21.74 -18.88 11.28
N TYR A 21 -20.66 -19.61 10.97
CA TYR A 21 -19.51 -19.64 11.85
C TYR A 21 -18.82 -18.26 11.89
N PRO A 22 -18.38 -17.81 13.07
CA PRO A 22 -17.77 -16.50 13.21
C PRO A 22 -16.42 -16.45 12.49
N TRP A 23 -16.18 -15.35 11.77
CA TRP A 23 -14.92 -15.11 11.06
C TRP A 23 -13.87 -14.51 12.01
N THR A 24 -12.62 -14.96 11.89
CA THR A 24 -11.51 -14.38 12.68
C THR A 24 -10.97 -13.09 12.09
N CYS A 25 -11.19 -12.86 10.79
CA CYS A 25 -10.64 -11.74 10.02
C CYS A 25 -9.12 -11.55 10.14
N LYS A 26 -8.40 -12.65 10.39
CA LYS A 26 -6.93 -12.62 10.38
C LYS A 26 -6.42 -12.37 8.97
N THR A 27 -5.61 -11.33 8.80
CA THR A 27 -4.93 -11.04 7.54
C THR A 27 -3.93 -12.14 7.20
N LEU A 28 -3.98 -12.66 5.96
CA LEU A 28 -3.12 -13.76 5.52
C LEU A 28 -1.94 -13.32 4.66
N GLY A 29 -1.98 -12.11 4.09
CA GLY A 29 -0.93 -11.54 3.27
C GLY A 29 -0.95 -10.01 3.30
N PRO A 30 0.10 -9.36 2.78
CA PRO A 30 0.15 -7.91 2.70
C PRO A 30 -0.90 -7.39 1.72
N MET A 31 -1.60 -6.32 2.11
CA MET A 31 -2.36 -5.53 1.15
C MET A 31 -1.41 -4.92 0.12
N THR A 32 -1.84 -4.82 -1.14
CA THR A 32 -1.09 -4.07 -2.16
C THR A 32 -0.78 -2.67 -1.60
N PRO A 33 0.50 -2.25 -1.56
CA PRO A 33 0.85 -0.93 -1.06
C PRO A 33 0.12 0.13 -1.88
N GLY A 34 -0.85 0.77 -1.24
CA GLY A 34 -1.57 1.92 -1.77
C GLY A 34 -1.26 3.13 -0.89
N VAL A 35 -1.26 4.32 -1.49
CA VAL A 35 -1.22 5.56 -0.71
C VAL A 35 -2.38 5.54 0.30
N GLN A 36 -2.03 5.57 1.58
CA GLN A 36 -3.01 5.61 2.67
C GLN A 36 -3.57 7.03 2.79
N GLY A 37 -4.83 7.18 3.23
CA GLY A 37 -5.48 8.49 3.31
C GLY A 37 -4.73 9.52 4.16
N TRP A 38 -4.06 9.06 5.22
CA TRP A 38 -3.26 9.92 6.10
C TRP A 38 -2.04 10.56 5.41
N VAL A 39 -1.54 9.97 4.32
CA VAL A 39 -0.38 10.51 3.57
C VAL A 39 -0.66 11.93 3.06
N GLN A 40 -1.92 12.22 2.71
CA GLN A 40 -2.32 13.54 2.22
C GLN A 40 -2.31 14.63 3.31
N SER A 41 -2.41 14.24 4.59
CA SER A 41 -2.48 15.18 5.72
C SER A 41 -1.22 15.20 6.60
N GLN A 42 -0.40 14.15 6.61
CA GLN A 42 0.77 14.07 7.49
C GLN A 42 2.12 14.09 6.77
N CYS A 43 2.18 13.78 5.47
CA CYS A 43 3.43 13.83 4.72
C CYS A 43 3.70 15.20 4.11
N ALA A 44 4.98 15.51 3.94
CA ALA A 44 5.43 16.77 3.39
C ALA A 44 4.94 16.95 1.94
N SER A 45 4.53 18.17 1.62
CA SER A 45 4.30 18.57 0.23
C SER A 45 5.63 18.81 -0.49
N GLY A 46 5.64 18.81 -1.83
CA GLY A 46 6.88 18.97 -2.61
C GLY A 46 7.71 20.23 -2.29
N TRP A 47 7.06 21.25 -1.73
CA TRP A 47 7.70 22.54 -1.38
C TRP A 47 8.08 22.67 0.10
N GLU A 48 7.62 21.74 0.95
CA GLU A 48 7.92 21.70 2.38
C GLU A 48 9.17 20.86 2.64
N SER A 49 9.93 21.17 3.69
CA SER A 49 11.00 20.29 4.14
C SER A 49 10.43 18.96 4.61
N CYS A 50 10.93 17.87 4.06
CA CYS A 50 10.45 16.53 4.41
C CYS A 50 11.23 15.89 5.57
N ILE A 51 12.20 16.59 6.20
CA ILE A 51 13.04 16.02 7.28
C ILE A 51 12.20 15.55 8.47
N ASP A 52 11.29 16.39 8.97
CA ASP A 52 10.51 16.06 10.17
C ASP A 52 9.46 14.98 9.91
N LYS A 53 8.94 14.93 8.67
CA LYS A 53 7.88 13.98 8.27
C LYS A 53 8.43 12.66 7.77
N ALA A 54 9.65 12.65 7.23
CA ALA A 54 10.29 11.51 6.58
C ALA A 54 9.39 10.79 5.54
N CYS A 55 8.45 11.50 4.91
CA CYS A 55 7.57 10.96 3.88
C CYS A 55 7.03 12.07 2.96
N CYS A 56 6.63 11.69 1.74
CA CYS A 56 6.19 12.60 0.69
C CYS A 56 4.74 12.37 0.29
N ARG A 57 4.05 13.47 -0.04
CA ARG A 57 2.63 13.43 -0.40
C ARG A 57 2.37 12.90 -1.81
N ASN A 58 3.23 13.23 -2.78
CA ASN A 58 2.98 12.87 -4.18
C ASN A 58 3.51 11.48 -4.52
N VAL A 59 2.79 10.80 -5.41
CA VAL A 59 3.13 9.46 -5.87
C VAL A 59 4.51 9.44 -6.53
N GLY A 60 5.31 8.45 -6.16
CA GLY A 60 6.62 8.23 -6.73
C GLY A 60 7.70 9.16 -6.17
N GLU A 61 7.38 10.06 -5.25
CA GLU A 61 8.40 10.85 -4.56
C GLU A 61 8.99 10.09 -3.37
N THR A 62 10.26 10.36 -3.09
CA THR A 62 10.99 9.91 -1.91
C THR A 62 11.57 11.16 -1.23
N CYS A 63 11.57 11.17 0.10
CA CYS A 63 12.17 12.25 0.84
C CYS A 63 13.69 12.09 0.81
N PHE A 64 14.39 13.01 0.14
CA PHE A 64 15.84 13.01 0.04
C PHE A 64 16.44 14.14 0.87
N LYS A 65 17.47 13.82 1.64
CA LYS A 65 18.21 14.77 2.46
C LYS A 65 19.12 15.66 1.59
N GLN A 66 18.92 16.98 1.68
CA GLN A 66 19.86 17.99 1.16
C GLN A 66 21.07 18.10 2.07
N ASN A 67 20.77 18.41 3.33
CA ASN A 67 21.69 18.67 4.42
C ASN A 67 20.98 18.30 5.73
N ASP A 68 21.57 18.60 6.88
CA ASP A 68 21.02 18.21 8.18
C ASP A 68 19.70 18.91 8.56
N TYR A 69 19.34 20.00 7.88
CA TYR A 69 18.21 20.85 8.22
C TYR A 69 17.12 20.90 7.15
N PHE A 70 17.43 20.43 5.93
CA PHE A 70 16.50 20.44 4.81
C PHE A 70 16.54 19.14 4.00
N GLY A 71 15.36 18.70 3.61
CA GLY A 71 15.13 17.57 2.74
C GLY A 71 13.97 17.88 1.82
N THR A 72 13.98 17.34 0.61
CA THR A 72 12.94 17.62 -0.38
C THR A 72 12.36 16.33 -0.94
N CYS A 73 11.10 16.40 -1.34
CA CYS A 73 10.43 15.31 -2.03
C CYS A 73 10.77 15.35 -3.51
N LYS A 74 11.44 14.31 -4.01
CA LYS A 74 11.78 14.14 -5.42
C LYS A 74 11.58 12.70 -5.86
N GLN A 75 11.36 12.49 -7.15
CA GLN A 75 11.29 11.14 -7.71
C GLN A 75 12.66 10.47 -7.83
N ALA A 76 13.71 11.28 -8.06
CA ALA A 76 15.12 10.88 -8.10
C ALA A 76 15.99 12.01 -7.54
N CYS A 77 17.13 11.65 -6.95
CA CYS A 77 18.10 12.59 -6.41
C CYS A 77 19.37 12.56 -7.24
N ASP A 78 19.44 13.45 -8.23
CA ASP A 78 20.55 13.50 -9.20
C ASP A 78 21.41 14.77 -9.02
N THR A 79 21.31 15.42 -7.86
CA THR A 79 21.97 16.71 -7.59
C THR A 79 23.41 16.49 -7.12
N PRO A 80 24.44 16.96 -7.85
CA PRO A 80 25.82 16.88 -7.40
C PRO A 80 26.02 17.68 -6.10
N GLY A 81 26.71 17.08 -5.13
CA GLY A 81 27.02 17.73 -3.84
C GLY A 81 25.95 17.59 -2.75
N TRP A 82 24.82 16.93 -3.03
CA TRP A 82 23.90 16.46 -1.98
C TRP A 82 24.33 15.12 -1.42
N ASN A 83 24.00 14.87 -0.15
CA ASN A 83 24.12 13.54 0.44
C ASN A 83 23.15 12.54 -0.20
N CYS A 84 21.99 13.01 -0.70
CA CYS A 84 20.95 12.20 -1.34
C CYS A 84 20.47 10.98 -0.50
N GLY A 85 20.71 11.01 0.82
CA GLY A 85 20.19 9.99 1.72
C GLY A 85 18.66 10.00 1.73
N ALA A 86 18.05 8.87 1.36
CA ALA A 86 16.61 8.68 1.48
C ALA A 86 16.22 8.60 2.96
N LEU A 87 15.37 9.52 3.41
CA LEU A 87 14.87 9.56 4.79
C LEU A 87 13.60 8.73 4.98
N GLY A 88 12.92 8.40 3.88
CA GLY A 88 11.63 7.70 3.88
C GLY A 88 11.45 6.78 2.69
N TYR A 89 10.36 6.01 2.72
CA TYR A 89 9.95 5.17 1.60
C TYR A 89 9.40 6.01 0.44
N LYS A 90 9.56 5.49 -0.78
CA LYS A 90 8.93 6.04 -1.99
C LYS A 90 7.41 5.94 -1.85
N THR A 91 6.72 7.05 -2.04
CA THR A 91 5.25 7.11 -1.95
C THR A 91 4.64 6.19 -3.02
N PRO A 92 3.92 5.13 -2.62
CA PRO A 92 3.34 4.21 -3.57
C PRO A 92 2.22 4.90 -4.38
N PRO A 93 1.91 4.42 -5.59
CA PRO A 93 0.70 4.85 -6.27
C PRO A 93 -0.54 4.54 -5.41
N PRO A 94 -1.65 5.30 -5.57
CA PRO A 94 -2.92 4.88 -5.01
C PRO A 94 -3.25 3.45 -5.49
N PRO A 95 -4.00 2.66 -4.69
CA PRO A 95 -4.39 1.32 -5.09
C PRO A 95 -5.13 1.39 -6.42
N ILE A 96 -4.50 0.89 -7.47
CA ILE A 96 -4.99 1.00 -8.85
C ILE A 96 -6.18 0.06 -9.02
N LYS A 97 -7.36 0.62 -9.35
CA LYS A 97 -8.47 -0.18 -9.88
C LYS A 97 -8.11 -0.61 -11.31
N GLY A 98 -7.84 -1.90 -11.52
CA GLY A 98 -7.63 -2.46 -12.86
C GLY A 98 -6.24 -2.26 -13.48
N GLY A 99 -5.16 -2.44 -12.71
CA GLY A 99 -3.78 -2.41 -13.24
C GLY A 99 -3.36 -3.66 -14.02
N LYS A 100 -2.36 -3.53 -14.89
CA LYS A 100 -1.69 -4.70 -15.50
C LYS A 100 -0.97 -5.47 -14.41
N ILE A 101 -1.34 -6.73 -14.22
CA ILE A 101 -0.65 -7.67 -13.35
C ILE A 101 0.20 -8.62 -14.18
N SER A 102 1.27 -9.16 -13.59
CA SER A 102 2.06 -10.20 -14.24
C SER A 102 1.19 -11.44 -14.50
N PRO A 103 1.40 -12.20 -15.59
CA PRO A 103 0.57 -13.35 -15.94
C PRO A 103 0.43 -14.37 -14.81
N TRP A 104 1.54 -14.68 -14.10
CA TRP A 104 1.54 -15.62 -12.97
C TRP A 104 0.55 -15.22 -11.86
N VAL A 105 0.23 -13.95 -11.72
CA VAL A 105 -0.70 -13.47 -10.69
C VAL A 105 -2.09 -14.03 -10.95
N LEU A 106 -2.51 -14.12 -12.21
CA LEU A 106 -3.81 -14.71 -12.58
C LEU A 106 -3.89 -16.21 -12.28
N ASP A 107 -2.74 -16.90 -12.28
CA ASP A 107 -2.66 -18.34 -12.02
C ASP A 107 -2.56 -18.66 -10.52
N GLU A 108 -1.86 -17.81 -9.76
CA GLU A 108 -1.53 -18.06 -8.34
C GLU A 108 -2.46 -17.37 -7.35
N CYS A 109 -2.93 -16.15 -7.64
CA CYS A 109 -3.73 -15.37 -6.69
C CYS A 109 -5.23 -15.62 -6.85
N ALA A 110 -5.95 -15.56 -5.72
CA ALA A 110 -7.39 -15.77 -5.73
C ALA A 110 -8.14 -14.53 -6.22
N LEU A 111 -9.20 -14.72 -7.02
CA LEU A 111 -10.14 -13.67 -7.38
C LEU A 111 -10.98 -13.24 -6.17
N ASN A 112 -11.75 -12.16 -6.31
CA ASN A 112 -12.72 -11.74 -5.31
C ASN A 112 -13.65 -12.91 -4.95
N ASN A 113 -13.89 -13.11 -3.65
CA ASN A 113 -14.59 -14.26 -3.09
C ASN A 113 -13.93 -15.64 -3.27
N GLY A 114 -12.73 -15.73 -3.85
CA GLY A 114 -11.97 -16.98 -3.97
C GLY A 114 -11.24 -17.38 -2.68
N ASP A 115 -10.97 -18.68 -2.54
CA ASP A 115 -10.18 -19.21 -1.40
C ASP A 115 -8.71 -18.82 -1.53
N CYS A 116 -8.23 -18.01 -0.59
CA CYS A 116 -6.86 -17.51 -0.55
C CYS A 116 -6.02 -18.14 0.57
N THR A 117 -6.49 -19.22 1.20
CA THR A 117 -5.81 -19.87 2.34
C THR A 117 -4.37 -20.25 1.99
N LYS A 118 -4.11 -20.69 0.76
CA LYS A 118 -2.78 -21.09 0.27
C LYS A 118 -2.01 -19.95 -0.37
N SER A 119 -2.64 -19.25 -1.32
CA SER A 119 -1.99 -18.21 -2.14
C SER A 119 -1.67 -16.96 -1.34
N LYS A 120 -2.48 -16.63 -0.32
CA LYS A 120 -2.33 -15.44 0.54
C LYS A 120 -2.28 -14.12 -0.24
N CYS A 121 -2.80 -14.12 -1.47
CA CYS A 121 -2.89 -12.96 -2.33
C CYS A 121 -4.24 -12.93 -3.06
N CYS A 122 -4.71 -11.70 -3.32
CA CYS A 122 -6.05 -11.43 -3.83
C CYS A 122 -6.02 -10.48 -5.02
N ILE A 123 -6.92 -10.70 -5.99
CA ILE A 123 -7.10 -9.86 -7.16
C ILE A 123 -8.51 -9.29 -7.17
N GLY A 124 -8.65 -7.99 -7.42
CA GLY A 124 -9.94 -7.35 -7.67
C GLY A 124 -10.85 -7.20 -6.45
N VAL A 125 -10.32 -7.25 -5.23
CA VAL A 125 -11.14 -7.10 -4.01
C VAL A 125 -11.72 -5.70 -3.78
N ASN A 126 -11.15 -4.67 -4.42
CA ASN A 126 -11.55 -3.26 -4.29
C ASN A 126 -12.22 -2.67 -5.56
N THR A 127 -12.64 -3.52 -6.51
CA THR A 127 -13.33 -3.04 -7.73
C THR A 127 -14.72 -2.55 -7.42
#